data_AF-A0A835VBG6-F1
#
_entry.id   AF-A0A835VBG6-F1
#
_cell.length_a   1.000
_cell.length_b   1.000
_cell.length_c   1.000
_cell.angle_alpha   90.00
_cell.angle_beta   90.00
_cell.angle_gamma   90.00
#
_symmetry.space_group_name_H-M   'P 1'
#
loop_
_entity.id
_entity.type
_entity.pdbx_description
1 polymer ?
#
loop_
_entity_poly.entity_id
_entity_poly.type
_entity_poly.pdbx_seq_one_letter_code
_entity_poly.pdbx_strand_id
1 'polypeptide(L)'
;MAGRPLSCGRLATLTFAAVLLQIIGLLLFVFGFFPVNPALPGISGAESYRMPTCDDSFETDNGNLLPEQLGSLYRDMSQIPSTFDRIILMVIDGLPAEFLIGRGDQPSQNSMWEAMPYTHSLLSKQRAIAYHAKAAPPTVTMPRLKAMVSGAIGGFLDVAFNFNTQAFLDDNLLDHFYRIGWKLIMFGDNTWTKLFPSLFTRDDGVSSFYVKDTVEVDFNVSRHLEAELAASDWKLMILPYLGVDHVGHIGGRHSLLMAPKLKEMDDVIKMIHIHSSLNGDDHGRRMLLVVVSDHGMTESGNHGGSSYEETDSLAVFIDLQSQSPIYAPSMRREVFQVFNDKVVFGKTNELVTLTLKQRPMTYWSFDEHKLRALELNSWQLLRLLQVHLPGLLCGDMMDAVNGKQALLPYENLGNMAVKLEGLYSKARIAHAHWKLHLHDSSLA
;
A
#
# COMPACT_ATOMS: atom_id res chain seq x y z
N MET A 1 -22.33 17.35 62.43
CA MET A 1 -23.22 16.25 62.02
C MET A 1 -22.37 15.01 61.78
N ALA A 2 -22.36 14.06 62.71
CA ALA A 2 -21.64 12.80 62.55
C ALA A 2 -22.46 11.89 61.61
N GLY A 3 -21.91 11.55 60.45
CA GLY A 3 -22.56 10.64 59.50
C GLY A 3 -22.75 9.26 60.13
N ARG A 4 -23.94 8.66 59.98
CA ARG A 4 -24.22 7.28 60.43
C ARG A 4 -23.20 6.32 59.78
N PRO A 5 -22.61 5.37 60.53
CA PRO A 5 -21.69 4.40 59.97
C PRO A 5 -22.40 3.57 58.89
N LEU A 6 -21.73 3.37 57.76
CA LEU A 6 -22.20 2.52 56.67
C LEU A 6 -22.42 1.10 57.21
N SER A 7 -23.63 0.57 57.06
CA SER A 7 -23.87 -0.84 57.40
C SER A 7 -23.11 -1.75 56.43
N CYS A 8 -22.69 -2.93 56.91
CA CYS A 8 -21.98 -3.92 56.10
C CYS A 8 -22.74 -4.25 54.80
N GLY A 9 -24.07 -4.34 54.86
CA GLY A 9 -24.91 -4.53 53.67
C GLY A 9 -24.83 -3.38 52.66
N ARG A 10 -24.84 -2.12 53.11
CA ARG A 10 -24.70 -0.96 52.21
C ARG A 10 -23.32 -0.87 51.60
N LEU A 11 -22.27 -1.19 52.36
CA LEU A 11 -20.91 -1.24 51.86
C LEU A 11 -20.77 -2.33 50.78
N ALA A 12 -21.30 -3.54 51.03
CA ALA A 12 -21.28 -4.64 50.06
C ALA A 12 -22.03 -4.28 48.77
N THR A 13 -23.21 -3.63 48.86
CA THR A 13 -23.95 -3.18 47.67
C THR A 13 -23.18 -2.12 46.87
N LEU A 14 -22.54 -1.16 47.54
CA LEU A 14 -21.73 -0.14 46.88
C LEU A 14 -20.49 -0.74 46.20
N THR A 15 -19.80 -1.67 46.86
CA THR A 15 -18.67 -2.39 46.28
C THR A 15 -19.10 -3.21 45.06
N PHE A 16 -20.21 -3.94 45.15
CA PHE A 16 -20.74 -4.69 44.01
C PHE A 16 -21.10 -3.78 42.84
N ALA A 17 -21.76 -2.65 43.10
CA ALA A 17 -22.09 -1.67 42.07
C ALA A 17 -20.85 -1.06 41.42
N ALA A 18 -19.81 -0.75 42.20
CA ALA A 18 -18.54 -0.23 41.69
C ALA A 18 -17.81 -1.26 40.81
N VAL A 19 -17.78 -2.53 41.23
CA VAL A 19 -17.21 -3.63 40.43
C VAL A 19 -18.00 -3.82 39.14
N LEU A 20 -19.33 -3.79 39.20
CA LEU A 20 -20.17 -3.90 38.00
C LEU A 20 -19.92 -2.73 37.04
N LEU A 21 -19.81 -1.51 37.54
CA LEU A 21 -19.49 -0.34 36.72
C LEU A 21 -18.10 -0.46 36.10
N GLN A 22 -17.11 -0.98 36.83
CA GLN A 22 -15.78 -1.24 36.31
C GLN A 22 -15.80 -2.32 35.20
N ILE A 23 -16.58 -3.38 35.36
CA ILE A 23 -16.77 -4.42 34.34
C ILE A 23 -17.44 -3.83 33.10
N ILE A 24 -18.51 -3.04 33.25
CA ILE A 24 -19.18 -2.37 32.13
C ILE A 24 -18.21 -1.41 31.43
N GLY A 25 -17.47 -0.61 32.19
CA GLY A 25 -16.46 0.30 31.64
C GLY A 25 -15.37 -0.44 30.87
N LEU A 26 -14.88 -1.56 31.41
CA LEU A 26 -13.92 -2.43 30.72
C LEU A 26 -14.52 -3.04 29.44
N LEU A 27 -15.77 -3.49 29.46
CA LEU A 27 -16.44 -4.02 28.28
C LEU A 27 -16.60 -2.95 27.20
N LEU A 28 -17.05 -1.74 27.56
CA LEU A 28 -17.13 -0.61 26.63
C LEU A 28 -15.76 -0.24 26.05
N PHE A 29 -14.72 -0.25 26.88
CA PHE A 29 -13.35 -0.04 26.42
C PHE A 29 -12.90 -1.14 25.47
N VAL A 30 -13.08 -2.43 25.81
CA VAL A 30 -12.66 -3.54 24.95
C VAL A 30 -13.39 -3.52 23.62
N PHE A 31 -14.72 -3.39 23.62
CA PHE A 31 -15.49 -3.37 22.37
C PHE A 31 -15.31 -2.09 21.55
N GLY A 32 -15.03 -0.95 22.19
CA GLY A 32 -14.82 0.33 21.50
C GLY A 32 -13.40 0.54 21.00
N PHE A 33 -12.40 0.12 21.77
CA PHE A 33 -10.97 0.34 21.48
C PHE A 33 -10.36 -0.79 20.64
N PHE A 34 -10.89 -2.01 20.76
CA PHE A 34 -10.49 -3.17 19.95
C PHE A 34 -11.64 -3.62 19.05
N PRO A 35 -12.10 -2.78 18.10
CA PRO A 35 -13.11 -3.21 17.15
C PRO A 35 -12.56 -4.38 16.35
N VAL A 36 -13.28 -5.50 16.36
CA VAL A 36 -13.08 -6.57 15.39
C VAL A 36 -13.68 -6.06 14.09
N ASN A 37 -12.83 -5.60 13.18
CA ASN A 37 -13.25 -5.37 11.80
C ASN A 37 -13.16 -6.73 11.11
N PRO A 38 -14.29 -7.42 10.84
CA PRO A 38 -14.22 -8.67 10.10
C PRO A 38 -13.64 -8.35 8.72
N ALA A 39 -12.53 -9.00 8.38
CA ALA A 39 -12.05 -9.01 7.02
C ALA A 39 -13.13 -9.61 6.13
N LEU A 40 -13.20 -9.10 4.90
CA LEU A 40 -14.10 -9.66 3.90
C LEU A 40 -13.70 -11.10 3.61
N PRO A 41 -14.62 -12.07 3.77
CA PRO A 41 -14.30 -13.44 3.43
C PRO A 41 -14.19 -13.56 1.90
N GLY A 42 -13.14 -14.22 1.44
CA GLY A 42 -12.88 -14.45 0.02
C GLY A 42 -11.57 -13.84 -0.44
N ILE A 43 -11.17 -14.21 -1.64
CA ILE A 43 -9.96 -13.75 -2.32
C ILE A 43 -10.39 -13.25 -3.68
N SER A 44 -9.86 -12.11 -4.13
CA SER A 44 -10.17 -11.58 -5.45
C SER A 44 -9.64 -12.52 -6.53
N GLY A 45 -10.54 -13.05 -7.35
CA GLY A 45 -10.22 -14.01 -8.41
C GLY A 45 -10.02 -13.37 -9.77
N ALA A 46 -9.99 -14.20 -10.82
CA ALA A 46 -9.80 -13.77 -12.19
C ALA A 46 -10.92 -12.82 -12.68
N GLU A 47 -12.13 -12.90 -12.12
CA GLU A 47 -13.24 -11.98 -12.35
C GLU A 47 -12.88 -10.52 -12.05
N SER A 48 -11.91 -10.28 -11.15
CA SER A 48 -11.41 -8.94 -10.87
C SER A 48 -10.74 -8.29 -12.08
N TYR A 49 -10.19 -9.06 -13.02
CA TYR A 49 -9.42 -8.54 -14.15
C TYR A 49 -10.26 -8.36 -15.42
N ARG A 50 -11.57 -8.60 -15.39
CA ARG A 50 -12.42 -8.52 -16.59
C ARG A 50 -13.67 -7.68 -16.36
N MET A 51 -14.37 -7.42 -17.46
CA MET A 51 -15.68 -6.77 -17.43
C MET A 51 -16.72 -7.66 -16.75
N PRO A 52 -17.74 -7.05 -16.12
CA PRO A 52 -18.79 -7.78 -15.43
C PRO A 52 -19.56 -8.73 -16.34
N THR A 53 -19.85 -9.92 -15.82
CA THR A 53 -20.81 -10.87 -16.40
C THR A 53 -21.74 -11.34 -15.29
N CYS A 54 -23.01 -11.60 -15.63
CA CYS A 54 -23.97 -12.18 -14.67
C CYS A 54 -23.74 -13.68 -14.42
N ASP A 55 -22.86 -14.32 -15.21
CA ASP A 55 -22.37 -15.66 -14.91
C ASP A 55 -21.21 -15.60 -13.91
N ASP A 56 -21.43 -16.20 -12.75
CA ASP A 56 -20.42 -16.39 -11.70
C ASP A 56 -19.52 -17.61 -11.97
N SER A 57 -19.83 -18.45 -12.97
CA SER A 57 -19.03 -19.63 -13.32
C SER A 57 -17.87 -19.26 -14.25
N PHE A 58 -16.84 -18.61 -13.71
CA PHE A 58 -15.55 -18.52 -14.38
C PHE A 58 -14.52 -19.37 -13.63
N GLU A 59 -14.63 -20.69 -13.80
CA GLU A 59 -13.54 -21.59 -13.46
C GLU A 59 -12.47 -21.46 -14.54
N THR A 60 -11.38 -20.81 -14.19
CA THR A 60 -10.18 -20.87 -14.99
C THR A 60 -9.42 -22.13 -14.59
N ASP A 61 -9.19 -23.04 -15.54
CA ASP A 61 -8.31 -24.20 -15.37
C ASP A 61 -6.84 -23.73 -15.33
N ASN A 62 -6.51 -22.94 -14.29
CA ASN A 62 -5.20 -22.32 -14.09
C ASN A 62 -4.16 -23.31 -13.55
N GLY A 63 -4.60 -24.48 -13.07
CA GLY A 63 -3.74 -25.44 -12.36
C GLY A 63 -2.61 -26.02 -13.21
N ASN A 64 -2.69 -25.93 -14.54
CA ASN A 64 -1.72 -26.48 -15.48
C ASN A 64 -0.89 -25.44 -16.24
N LEU A 65 -1.12 -24.14 -16.01
CA LEU A 65 -0.44 -23.07 -16.76
C LEU A 65 0.92 -22.73 -16.15
N LEU A 66 1.92 -22.52 -17.01
CA LEU A 66 3.22 -21.97 -16.60
C LEU A 66 3.08 -20.51 -16.16
N PRO A 67 3.97 -20.00 -15.29
CA PRO A 67 3.89 -18.63 -14.78
C PRO A 67 3.83 -17.55 -15.87
N GLU A 68 4.55 -17.72 -16.99
CA GLU A 68 4.50 -16.80 -18.13
C GLU A 68 3.14 -16.81 -18.84
N GLN A 69 2.50 -17.97 -18.92
CA GLN A 69 1.17 -18.12 -19.52
C GLN A 69 0.11 -17.46 -18.64
N LEU A 70 0.21 -17.60 -17.31
CA LEU A 70 -0.63 -16.88 -16.35
C LEU A 70 -0.46 -15.37 -16.52
N GLY A 71 0.78 -14.87 -16.57
CA GLY A 71 1.06 -13.46 -16.75
C GLY A 71 0.50 -12.88 -18.06
N SER A 72 0.49 -13.66 -19.14
CA SER A 72 -0.16 -13.26 -20.41
C SER A 72 -1.68 -13.24 -20.27
N LEU A 73 -2.27 -14.30 -19.71
CA LEU A 73 -3.71 -14.43 -19.52
C LEU A 73 -4.30 -13.24 -18.75
N TYR A 74 -3.72 -12.90 -17.60
CA TYR A 74 -4.21 -11.79 -16.77
C TYR A 74 -4.00 -10.42 -17.41
N ARG A 75 -2.94 -10.26 -18.21
CA ARG A 75 -2.71 -9.05 -19.03
C ARG A 75 -3.80 -8.88 -20.09
N ASP A 76 -4.09 -9.96 -20.82
CA ASP A 76 -5.12 -9.96 -21.87
C ASP A 76 -6.52 -9.72 -21.29
N MET A 77 -6.82 -10.31 -20.13
CA MET A 77 -8.07 -10.08 -19.41
C MET A 77 -8.24 -8.62 -18.99
N SER A 78 -7.21 -8.06 -18.35
CA SER A 78 -7.23 -6.68 -17.86
C SER A 78 -7.29 -5.66 -18.99
N GLN A 79 -6.70 -5.96 -20.16
CA GLN A 79 -6.47 -5.01 -21.25
C GLN A 79 -5.63 -3.80 -20.80
N ILE A 80 -4.79 -3.99 -19.78
CA ILE A 80 -3.85 -2.98 -19.29
C ILE A 80 -2.44 -3.52 -19.56
N PRO A 81 -1.62 -2.84 -20.38
CA PRO A 81 -0.24 -3.25 -20.58
C PRO A 81 0.55 -3.07 -19.29
N SER A 82 1.57 -3.89 -19.09
CA SER A 82 2.53 -3.70 -18.01
C SER A 82 3.43 -2.51 -18.33
N THR A 83 3.42 -1.51 -17.45
CA THR A 83 4.33 -0.35 -17.53
C THR A 83 5.73 -0.69 -17.03
N PHE A 84 5.82 -1.58 -16.04
CA PHE A 84 7.06 -2.06 -15.44
C PHE A 84 7.09 -3.58 -15.41
N ASP A 85 8.18 -4.13 -15.91
CA ASP A 85 8.43 -5.56 -15.96
C ASP A 85 8.92 -6.14 -14.65
N ARG A 86 9.55 -5.31 -13.80
CA ARG A 86 10.10 -5.69 -12.50
C ARG A 86 9.91 -4.57 -11.47
N ILE A 87 9.75 -4.94 -10.20
CA ILE A 87 9.58 -4.01 -9.10
C ILE A 87 10.54 -4.39 -7.97
N ILE A 88 11.23 -3.39 -7.43
CA ILE A 88 11.96 -3.50 -6.18
C ILE A 88 11.20 -2.68 -5.16
N LEU A 89 10.69 -3.33 -4.12
CA LEU A 89 10.04 -2.73 -2.96
C LEU A 89 11.04 -2.68 -1.81
N MET A 90 11.68 -1.52 -1.61
CA MET A 90 12.54 -1.25 -0.48
C MET A 90 11.70 -0.68 0.66
N VAL A 91 11.60 -1.40 1.76
CA VAL A 91 10.85 -0.97 2.94
C VAL A 91 11.85 -0.57 4.02
N ILE A 92 11.91 0.72 4.37
CA ILE A 92 12.81 1.23 5.39
C ILE A 92 11.98 1.48 6.65
N ASP A 93 12.13 0.63 7.66
CA ASP A 93 11.36 0.71 8.90
C ASP A 93 11.60 2.05 9.61
N GLY A 94 10.51 2.75 9.93
CA GLY A 94 10.52 3.96 10.73
C GLY A 94 11.01 5.24 10.07
N LEU A 95 11.25 5.30 8.76
CA LEU A 95 11.71 6.50 8.03
C LEU A 95 10.60 7.58 7.86
N PRO A 96 10.65 8.71 8.60
CA PRO A 96 9.66 9.78 8.47
C PRO A 96 9.80 10.53 7.14
N ALA A 97 8.68 11.00 6.57
CA ALA A 97 8.71 11.79 5.34
C ALA A 97 9.57 13.06 5.48
N GLU A 98 9.55 13.66 6.67
CA GLU A 98 10.26 14.90 6.95
C GLU A 98 11.78 14.82 6.76
N PHE A 99 12.39 13.63 6.85
CA PHE A 99 13.82 13.47 6.66
C PHE A 99 14.26 13.77 5.22
N LEU A 100 13.36 13.61 4.24
CA LEU A 100 13.67 13.82 2.83
C LEU A 100 12.91 14.99 2.21
N ILE A 101 11.62 15.15 2.53
CA ILE A 101 10.73 16.10 1.84
C ILE A 101 10.14 17.19 2.74
N GLY A 102 10.56 17.25 4.01
CA GLY A 102 10.08 18.25 4.98
C GLY A 102 8.76 17.86 5.66
N ARG A 103 8.29 18.71 6.59
CA ARG A 103 7.14 18.40 7.46
C ARG A 103 5.89 19.10 6.95
N GLY A 104 4.99 18.35 6.30
CA GLY A 104 3.77 18.89 5.69
C GLY A 104 4.06 20.07 4.77
N ASP A 105 3.63 21.27 5.18
CA ASP A 105 3.83 22.48 4.39
C ASP A 105 5.17 23.20 4.61
N GLN A 106 5.95 22.74 5.59
CA GLN A 106 7.21 23.34 5.96
C GLN A 106 8.37 22.63 5.27
N PRO A 107 9.28 23.37 4.59
CA PRO A 107 10.51 22.77 4.08
C PRO A 107 11.28 22.12 5.23
N SER A 108 12.05 21.07 4.93
CA SER A 108 12.85 20.36 5.94
C SER A 108 13.69 21.37 6.73
N GLN A 109 13.32 21.59 7.99
CA GLN A 109 14.01 22.54 8.86
C GLN A 109 15.36 21.99 9.34
N ASN A 110 15.59 20.68 9.16
CA ASN A 110 16.76 19.98 9.64
C ASN A 110 17.52 19.37 8.45
N SER A 111 18.85 19.36 8.55
CA SER A 111 19.85 18.89 7.58
C SER A 111 19.77 17.40 7.20
N MET A 112 18.67 16.69 7.48
CA MET A 112 18.61 15.23 7.28
C MET A 112 18.54 14.83 5.81
N TRP A 113 17.99 15.65 4.92
CA TRP A 113 18.05 15.37 3.48
C TRP A 113 19.49 15.42 2.95
N GLU A 114 20.41 16.12 3.64
CA GLU A 114 21.84 16.14 3.30
C GLU A 114 22.49 14.77 3.55
N ALA A 115 21.88 13.93 4.41
CA ALA A 115 22.29 12.54 4.59
C ALA A 115 21.78 11.63 3.46
N MET A 116 20.80 12.07 2.66
CA MET A 116 20.28 11.35 1.48
C MET A 116 20.45 12.16 0.18
N PRO A 117 21.68 12.59 -0.16
CA PRO A 117 21.91 13.53 -1.25
C PRO A 117 21.58 12.96 -2.63
N TYR A 118 21.72 11.64 -2.84
CA TYR A 118 21.41 11.03 -4.13
C TYR A 118 19.91 11.01 -4.40
N THR A 119 19.14 10.53 -3.42
CA THR A 119 17.68 10.45 -3.48
C THR A 119 17.08 11.85 -3.63
N HIS A 120 17.57 12.82 -2.85
CA HIS A 120 17.18 14.23 -3.01
C HIS A 120 17.53 14.77 -4.42
N SER A 121 18.66 14.36 -5.00
CA SER A 121 19.00 14.74 -6.38
C SER A 121 18.03 14.17 -7.41
N LEU A 122 17.54 12.94 -7.24
CA LEU A 122 16.53 12.35 -8.13
C LEU A 122 15.21 13.13 -8.08
N LEU A 123 14.78 13.55 -6.88
CA LEU A 123 13.59 14.37 -6.68
C LEU A 123 13.72 15.75 -7.32
N SER A 124 14.83 16.46 -7.06
CA SER A 124 15.06 17.80 -7.63
C SER A 124 15.17 17.80 -9.16
N LYS A 125 15.64 16.69 -9.76
CA LYS A 125 15.69 16.48 -11.22
C LYS A 125 14.39 15.90 -11.81
N GLN A 126 13.34 15.72 -11.01
CA GLN A 126 12.06 15.14 -11.44
C GLN A 126 12.19 13.74 -12.07
N ARG A 127 13.21 12.98 -11.63
CA ARG A 127 13.44 11.57 -11.98
C ARG A 127 12.87 10.61 -10.93
N ALA A 128 12.48 11.15 -9.79
CA ALA A 128 11.71 10.46 -8.77
C ALA A 128 10.53 11.35 -8.35
N ILE A 129 9.53 10.72 -7.75
CA ILE A 129 8.42 11.41 -7.10
C ILE A 129 8.26 10.90 -5.67
N ALA A 130 8.03 11.81 -4.74
CA ALA A 130 7.85 11.49 -3.33
C ALA A 130 6.49 11.95 -2.80
N TYR A 131 6.03 11.25 -1.77
CA TYR A 131 4.75 11.46 -1.13
C TYR A 131 4.90 11.42 0.39
N HIS A 132 4.05 12.18 1.07
CA HIS A 132 3.72 11.95 2.47
C HIS A 132 2.72 10.79 2.54
N ALA A 133 3.22 9.60 2.81
CA ALA A 133 2.40 8.40 2.98
C ALA A 133 1.88 8.37 4.42
N LYS A 134 0.59 8.63 4.58
CA LYS A 134 -0.06 8.63 5.89
C LYS A 134 -0.33 7.19 6.33
N ALA A 135 0.48 6.72 7.27
CA ALA A 135 0.32 5.45 7.95
C ALA A 135 -0.78 5.59 9.01
N ALA A 136 -1.92 4.92 8.80
CA ALA A 136 -3.00 4.94 9.79
C ALA A 136 -2.52 4.25 11.10
N PRO A 137 -2.93 4.73 12.29
CA PRO A 137 -2.66 4.03 13.54
C PRO A 137 -3.29 2.62 13.55
N PRO A 138 -2.70 1.64 14.28
CA PRO A 138 -1.44 1.73 15.02
C PRO A 138 -0.22 1.68 14.11
N THR A 139 0.77 2.52 14.40
CA THR A 139 2.05 2.63 13.67
C THR A 139 3.07 1.59 14.12
N VAL A 140 2.65 0.33 14.19
CA VAL A 140 3.52 -0.81 14.45
C VAL A 140 3.78 -1.53 13.12
N THR A 141 5.00 -2.02 12.92
CA THR A 141 5.48 -2.63 11.68
C THR A 141 4.50 -3.63 11.08
N MET A 142 4.22 -4.74 11.76
CA MET A 142 3.40 -5.81 11.19
C MET A 142 1.97 -5.37 10.79
N PRO A 143 1.20 -4.62 11.61
CA PRO A 143 -0.08 -4.06 11.19
C PRO A 143 0.02 -3.14 9.97
N ARG A 144 1.11 -2.37 9.86
CA ARG A 144 1.35 -1.49 8.71
C ARG A 144 1.69 -2.28 7.45
N LEU A 145 2.49 -3.34 7.56
CA LEU A 145 2.76 -4.25 6.43
C LEU A 145 1.47 -4.88 5.91
N LYS A 146 0.63 -5.41 6.79
CA LYS A 146 -0.69 -5.96 6.42
C LYS A 146 -1.55 -4.91 5.72
N ALA A 147 -1.65 -3.71 6.29
CA ALA A 147 -2.43 -2.60 5.72
C ALA A 147 -1.91 -2.18 4.34
N MET A 148 -0.60 -2.14 4.18
CA MET A 148 0.07 -1.76 2.93
C MET A 148 -0.28 -2.74 1.79
N VAL A 149 -0.29 -4.05 2.05
CA VAL A 149 -0.53 -5.05 0.99
C VAL A 149 -2.01 -5.40 0.78
N SER A 150 -2.87 -5.24 1.78
CA SER A 150 -4.31 -5.58 1.68
C SER A 150 -5.21 -4.36 1.44
N GLY A 151 -4.72 -3.16 1.79
CA GLY A 151 -5.53 -1.96 1.88
C GLY A 151 -6.52 -1.92 3.04
N ALA A 152 -6.52 -2.92 3.92
CA ALA A 152 -7.29 -2.90 5.14
C ALA A 152 -6.69 -1.90 6.15
N ILE A 153 -7.55 -1.22 6.90
CA ILE A 153 -7.09 -0.41 8.03
C ILE A 153 -6.81 -1.35 9.20
N GLY A 154 -5.54 -1.60 9.49
CA GLY A 154 -5.13 -2.41 10.65
C GLY A 154 -5.65 -1.85 11.96
N GLY A 155 -6.05 -2.74 12.88
CA GLY A 155 -6.61 -2.39 14.18
C GLY A 155 -5.62 -2.64 15.34
N PHE A 156 -5.95 -2.15 16.54
CA PHE A 156 -5.14 -2.45 17.74
C PHE A 156 -5.14 -3.94 18.12
N LEU A 157 -6.11 -4.73 17.63
CA LEU A 157 -6.08 -6.20 17.77
C LEU A 157 -4.91 -6.82 17.01
N ASP A 158 -4.53 -6.26 15.85
CA ASP A 158 -3.35 -6.74 15.12
C ASP A 158 -2.08 -6.60 15.96
N VAL A 159 -2.01 -5.56 16.82
CA VAL A 159 -0.89 -5.39 17.75
C VAL A 159 -0.82 -6.51 18.79
N ALA A 160 -1.97 -7.01 19.27
CA ALA A 160 -1.98 -8.16 20.17
C ALA A 160 -1.48 -9.44 19.47
N PHE A 161 -1.79 -9.59 18.18
CA PHE A 161 -1.28 -10.71 17.37
C PHE A 161 0.18 -10.55 16.94
N ASN A 162 0.79 -9.36 17.10
CA ASN A 162 2.22 -9.17 16.80
C ASN A 162 3.15 -10.05 17.63
N PHE A 163 2.75 -10.43 18.84
CA PHE A 163 3.55 -11.28 19.72
C PHE A 163 3.66 -12.73 19.24
N ASN A 164 2.80 -13.14 18.31
CA ASN A 164 2.83 -14.46 17.68
C ASN A 164 2.46 -14.29 16.21
N THR A 165 3.40 -13.81 15.39
CA THR A 165 3.19 -13.58 13.95
C THR A 165 2.63 -14.84 13.30
N GLN A 166 1.34 -14.79 12.95
CA GLN A 166 0.67 -15.82 12.19
C GLN A 166 0.67 -15.46 10.71
N ALA A 167 0.53 -16.47 9.86
CA ALA A 167 0.29 -16.28 8.44
C ALA A 167 -0.90 -15.33 8.23
N PHE A 168 -0.72 -14.35 7.35
CA PHE A 168 -1.78 -13.44 6.95
C PHE A 168 -2.56 -14.11 5.81
N LEU A 169 -3.83 -14.42 6.07
CA LEU A 169 -4.66 -15.23 5.18
C LEU A 169 -5.70 -14.40 4.41
N ASP A 170 -5.77 -13.09 4.67
CA ASP A 170 -6.70 -12.20 3.99
C ASP A 170 -6.20 -11.86 2.58
N ASP A 171 -7.13 -11.44 1.72
CA ASP A 171 -6.85 -11.00 0.36
C ASP A 171 -5.78 -9.90 0.34
N ASN A 172 -4.72 -10.11 -0.47
CA ASN A 172 -3.60 -9.17 -0.51
C ASN A 172 -2.86 -9.20 -1.85
N LEU A 173 -2.14 -8.11 -2.08
CA LEU A 173 -1.41 -7.85 -3.31
C LEU A 173 -0.33 -8.88 -3.63
N LEU A 174 0.35 -9.43 -2.61
CA LEU A 174 1.44 -10.39 -2.85
C LEU A 174 0.89 -11.72 -3.34
N ASP A 175 -0.22 -12.18 -2.74
CA ASP A 175 -0.95 -13.35 -3.23
C ASP A 175 -1.46 -13.15 -4.65
N HIS A 176 -1.96 -11.95 -4.99
CA HIS A 176 -2.38 -11.66 -6.36
C HIS A 176 -1.20 -11.78 -7.34
N PHE A 177 -0.06 -11.17 -7.02
CA PHE A 177 1.14 -11.27 -7.85
C PHE A 177 1.60 -12.73 -8.03
N TYR A 178 1.65 -13.49 -6.93
CA TYR A 178 1.98 -14.91 -6.99
C TYR A 178 1.01 -15.69 -7.89
N ARG A 179 -0.30 -15.47 -7.75
CA ARG A 179 -1.36 -16.15 -8.54
C ARG A 179 -1.31 -15.82 -10.03
N ILE A 180 -0.90 -14.62 -10.41
CA ILE A 180 -0.70 -14.25 -11.82
C ILE A 180 0.66 -14.71 -12.38
N GLY A 181 1.41 -15.53 -11.63
CA GLY A 181 2.66 -16.13 -12.06
C GLY A 181 3.90 -15.27 -11.83
N TRP A 182 3.85 -14.24 -10.98
CA TRP A 182 5.06 -13.50 -10.63
C TRP A 182 5.93 -14.32 -9.69
N LYS A 183 7.24 -14.30 -9.95
CA LYS A 183 8.24 -14.81 -9.01
C LYS A 183 8.63 -13.70 -8.03
N LEU A 184 8.37 -13.95 -6.75
CA LEU A 184 8.64 -13.02 -5.64
C LEU A 184 9.89 -13.47 -4.88
N ILE A 185 10.75 -12.53 -4.48
CA ILE A 185 11.95 -12.79 -3.65
C ILE A 185 12.01 -11.79 -2.48
N MET A 186 12.57 -12.19 -1.34
CA MET A 186 12.60 -11.35 -0.12
C MET A 186 13.89 -11.52 0.68
N PHE A 187 14.56 -10.42 1.03
CA PHE A 187 15.75 -10.47 1.89
C PHE A 187 15.64 -9.40 2.96
N GLY A 188 15.75 -9.78 4.24
CA GLY A 188 15.62 -8.86 5.37
C GLY A 188 14.66 -9.35 6.45
N ASP A 189 13.89 -8.45 7.06
CA ASP A 189 13.04 -8.78 8.22
C ASP A 189 12.14 -10.01 7.97
N ASN A 190 12.32 -11.05 8.79
CA ASN A 190 11.57 -12.30 8.70
C ASN A 190 10.09 -12.18 9.08
N THR A 191 9.62 -11.00 9.50
CA THR A 191 8.18 -10.71 9.57
C THR A 191 7.49 -11.01 8.23
N TRP A 192 8.14 -10.73 7.11
CA TRP A 192 7.58 -10.99 5.77
C TRP A 192 7.40 -12.47 5.46
N THR A 193 8.38 -13.32 5.74
CA THR A 193 8.25 -14.78 5.52
C THR A 193 7.28 -15.43 6.49
N LYS A 194 7.09 -14.87 7.69
CA LYS A 194 6.07 -15.32 8.65
C LYS A 194 4.66 -14.92 8.22
N LEU A 195 4.47 -13.70 7.73
CA LEU A 195 3.16 -13.22 7.25
C LEU A 195 2.76 -13.91 5.94
N PHE A 196 3.71 -14.14 5.03
CA PHE A 196 3.46 -14.64 3.68
C PHE A 196 4.22 -15.95 3.41
N PRO A 197 3.92 -17.03 4.16
CA PRO A 197 4.65 -18.27 4.03
C PRO A 197 4.47 -18.85 2.63
N SER A 198 5.57 -19.34 2.04
CA SER A 198 5.60 -20.02 0.73
C SER A 198 5.39 -19.13 -0.51
N LEU A 199 5.26 -17.80 -0.37
CA LEU A 199 5.15 -16.91 -1.53
C LEU A 199 6.50 -16.62 -2.21
N PHE A 200 7.60 -16.67 -1.46
CA PHE A 200 8.92 -16.31 -1.94
C PHE A 200 9.63 -17.52 -2.54
N THR A 201 10.13 -17.39 -3.78
CA THR A 201 10.93 -18.44 -4.43
C THR A 201 12.37 -18.48 -3.93
N ARG A 202 12.85 -17.35 -3.41
CA ARG A 202 14.15 -17.19 -2.75
C ARG A 202 13.96 -16.17 -1.63
N ASP A 203 14.41 -16.54 -0.44
CA ASP A 203 14.42 -15.64 0.69
C ASP A 203 15.59 -15.89 1.65
N ASP A 204 15.93 -14.85 2.42
CA ASP A 204 16.85 -14.92 3.55
C ASP A 204 16.34 -13.98 4.65
N GLY A 205 15.56 -14.55 5.57
CA GLY A 205 14.91 -13.81 6.65
C GLY A 205 15.81 -13.64 7.88
N VAL A 206 16.00 -12.40 8.33
CA VAL A 206 16.70 -12.07 9.59
C VAL A 206 15.73 -11.69 10.70
N SER A 207 16.14 -11.90 11.96
CA SER A 207 15.29 -11.59 13.13
C SER A 207 15.27 -10.09 13.42
N SER A 208 14.07 -9.51 13.49
CA SER A 208 13.82 -8.10 13.87
C SER A 208 14.04 -7.77 15.34
N PHE A 209 14.06 -8.77 16.24
CA PHE A 209 14.00 -8.51 17.69
C PHE A 209 15.30 -8.00 18.35
N TYR A 210 16.43 -7.97 17.63
CA TYR A 210 17.70 -7.48 18.20
C TYR A 210 17.95 -6.02 17.84
N VAL A 211 17.21 -5.12 18.48
CA VAL A 211 17.21 -3.66 18.24
C VAL A 211 18.60 -3.00 18.35
N LYS A 212 19.54 -3.60 19.10
CA LYS A 212 20.90 -3.06 19.23
C LYS A 212 21.76 -3.25 17.99
N ASP A 213 21.37 -4.14 17.08
CA ASP A 213 22.06 -4.31 15.81
C ASP A 213 21.53 -3.31 14.79
N THR A 214 22.34 -2.31 14.49
CA THR A 214 22.04 -1.31 13.47
C THR A 214 22.85 -1.52 12.20
N VAL A 215 23.63 -2.60 12.06
CA VAL A 215 24.58 -2.75 10.95
C VAL A 215 24.40 -4.09 10.26
N GLU A 216 24.48 -5.19 11.01
CA GLU A 216 24.44 -6.54 10.48
C GLU A 216 23.03 -6.87 9.93
N VAL A 217 21.98 -6.33 10.56
CA VAL A 217 20.60 -6.45 10.10
C VAL A 217 20.40 -5.94 8.67
N ASP A 218 20.97 -4.78 8.33
CA ASP A 218 20.85 -4.15 7.00
C ASP A 218 21.90 -4.70 6.01
N PHE A 219 23.07 -5.09 6.51
CA PHE A 219 24.07 -5.80 5.71
C PHE A 219 23.52 -7.12 5.17
N ASN A 220 22.76 -7.85 5.97
CA ASN A 220 22.13 -9.11 5.56
C ASN A 220 21.09 -8.94 4.45
N VAL A 221 20.55 -7.73 4.25
CA VAL A 221 19.75 -7.40 3.08
C VAL A 221 20.67 -7.10 1.90
N SER A 222 21.60 -6.16 2.10
CA SER A 222 22.38 -5.55 1.02
C SER A 222 23.35 -6.53 0.35
N ARG A 223 23.83 -7.55 1.07
CA ARG A 223 24.76 -8.56 0.52
C ARG A 223 24.17 -9.41 -0.62
N HIS A 224 22.85 -9.43 -0.77
CA HIS A 224 22.18 -10.16 -1.86
C HIS A 224 22.01 -9.33 -3.14
N LEU A 225 22.11 -8.00 -3.04
CA LEU A 225 21.73 -7.09 -4.13
C LEU A 225 22.58 -7.29 -5.39
N GLU A 226 23.88 -7.52 -5.28
CA GLU A 226 24.74 -7.72 -6.45
C GLU A 226 24.28 -8.93 -7.29
N ALA A 227 24.04 -10.07 -6.66
CA ALA A 227 23.59 -11.29 -7.33
C ALA A 227 22.17 -11.14 -7.90
N GLU A 228 21.25 -10.57 -7.12
CA GLU A 228 19.85 -10.51 -7.50
C GLU A 228 19.53 -9.40 -8.52
N LEU A 229 20.28 -8.30 -8.51
CA LEU A 229 20.20 -7.28 -9.56
C LEU A 229 20.80 -7.78 -10.89
N ALA A 230 21.70 -8.75 -10.87
CA ALA A 230 22.21 -9.43 -12.08
C ALA A 230 21.25 -10.51 -12.60
N ALA A 231 20.37 -11.04 -11.74
CA ALA A 231 19.35 -12.00 -12.12
C ALA A 231 18.17 -11.34 -12.88
N SER A 232 17.48 -12.11 -13.71
CA SER A 232 16.34 -11.64 -14.54
C SER A 232 15.07 -12.49 -14.40
N ASP A 233 15.09 -13.47 -13.49
CA ASP A 233 14.02 -14.46 -13.34
C ASP A 233 12.87 -14.00 -12.42
N TRP A 234 13.11 -13.04 -11.53
CA TRP A 234 12.11 -12.51 -10.60
C TRP A 234 11.33 -11.31 -11.16
N LYS A 235 10.14 -11.06 -10.59
CA LYS A 235 9.25 -9.95 -10.95
C LYS A 235 9.06 -8.93 -9.81
N LEU A 236 9.10 -9.39 -8.56
CA LEU A 236 9.05 -8.52 -7.37
C LEU A 236 10.15 -8.93 -6.39
N MET A 237 11.00 -7.97 -6.02
CA MET A 237 12.00 -8.09 -4.96
C MET A 237 11.57 -7.22 -3.78
N ILE A 238 11.52 -7.77 -2.57
CA ILE A 238 11.18 -7.05 -1.34
C ILE A 238 12.42 -6.99 -0.44
N LEU A 239 12.76 -5.78 0.03
CA LEU A 239 13.96 -5.50 0.81
C LEU A 239 13.59 -4.72 2.08
N PRO A 240 13.21 -5.41 3.18
CA PRO A 240 12.89 -4.78 4.45
C PRO A 240 14.16 -4.49 5.25
N TYR A 241 14.48 -3.21 5.41
CA TYR A 241 15.58 -2.65 6.19
C TYR A 241 15.07 -2.17 7.56
N LEU A 242 15.82 -2.47 8.63
CA LEU A 242 15.41 -2.20 10.02
C LEU A 242 16.30 -1.15 10.71
N GLY A 243 17.48 -0.85 10.15
CA GLY A 243 18.48 -0.07 10.86
C GLY A 243 18.07 1.36 11.21
N VAL A 244 17.17 1.99 10.44
CA VAL A 244 16.65 3.33 10.74
C VAL A 244 15.80 3.32 12.01
N ASP A 245 14.81 2.43 12.11
CA ASP A 245 14.00 2.24 13.32
C ASP A 245 14.87 1.84 14.53
N HIS A 246 15.81 0.91 14.34
CA HIS A 246 16.74 0.50 15.41
C HIS A 246 17.57 1.67 15.94
N VAL A 247 18.10 2.54 15.06
CA VAL A 247 18.79 3.77 15.47
C VAL A 247 17.85 4.72 16.22
N GLY A 248 16.60 4.81 15.76
CA GLY A 248 15.52 5.53 16.43
C GLY A 248 15.34 5.07 17.87
N HIS A 249 15.11 3.79 18.13
CA HIS A 249 14.93 3.25 19.49
C HIS A 249 16.16 3.44 20.40
N ILE A 250 17.38 3.42 19.83
CA ILE A 250 18.61 3.58 20.61
C ILE A 250 18.83 5.01 21.07
N GLY A 251 18.61 6.00 20.18
CA GLY A 251 19.05 7.38 20.42
C GLY A 251 18.11 8.48 19.96
N GLY A 252 16.90 8.13 19.50
CA GLY A 252 15.94 9.04 18.90
C GLY A 252 16.32 9.51 17.50
N ARG A 253 15.44 10.30 16.86
CA ARG A 253 15.66 10.78 15.49
C ARG A 253 16.89 11.67 15.33
N HIS A 254 17.30 12.36 16.40
CA HIS A 254 18.48 13.22 16.42
C HIS A 254 19.76 12.49 16.84
N SER A 255 19.74 11.16 16.89
CA SER A 255 20.93 10.35 17.16
C SER A 255 22.07 10.66 16.19
N LEU A 256 23.30 10.66 16.69
CA LEU A 256 24.52 10.77 15.86
C LEU A 256 24.65 9.62 14.85
N LEU A 257 23.96 8.50 15.09
CA LEU A 257 23.92 7.35 14.20
C LEU A 257 22.89 7.51 13.06
N MET A 258 21.95 8.45 13.17
CA MET A 258 20.86 8.60 12.19
C MET A 258 21.39 9.06 10.83
N ALA A 259 22.22 10.10 10.77
CA ALA A 259 22.75 10.58 9.49
C ALA A 259 23.62 9.53 8.75
N PRO A 260 24.57 8.82 9.40
CA PRO A 260 25.27 7.70 8.77
C PRO A 260 24.32 6.60 8.27
N LYS A 261 23.28 6.26 9.04
CA LYS A 261 22.30 5.23 8.66
C LYS A 261 21.43 5.65 7.47
N LEU A 262 20.97 6.91 7.44
CA LEU A 262 20.27 7.46 6.26
C LEU A 262 21.16 7.47 5.02
N LYS A 263 22.46 7.76 5.21
CA LYS A 263 23.43 7.71 4.12
C LYS A 263 23.61 6.30 3.56
N GLU A 264 23.60 5.28 4.41
CA GLU A 264 23.61 3.88 3.96
C GLU A 264 22.38 3.56 3.10
N MET A 265 21.18 3.99 3.50
CA MET A 265 19.97 3.80 2.69
C MET A 265 20.05 4.55 1.35
N ASP A 266 20.59 5.78 1.34
CA ASP A 266 20.82 6.55 0.12
C ASP A 266 21.82 5.86 -0.83
N ASP A 267 22.88 5.26 -0.28
CA ASP A 267 23.89 4.53 -1.04
C ASP A 267 23.30 3.22 -1.63
N VAL A 268 22.39 2.53 -0.92
CA VAL A 268 21.63 1.39 -1.46
C VAL A 268 20.72 1.81 -2.61
N ILE A 269 19.93 2.89 -2.45
CA ILE A 269 19.08 3.45 -3.52
C ILE A 269 19.93 3.80 -4.74
N LYS A 270 21.09 4.43 -4.51
CA LYS A 270 22.05 4.77 -5.54
C LYS A 270 22.60 3.55 -6.25
N MET A 271 22.96 2.50 -5.52
CA MET A 271 23.46 1.26 -6.09
C MET A 271 22.42 0.61 -7.02
N ILE A 272 21.17 0.47 -6.55
CA ILE A 272 20.07 -0.09 -7.34
C ILE A 272 19.84 0.72 -8.61
N HIS A 273 19.74 2.05 -8.49
CA HIS A 273 19.46 2.93 -9.62
C HIS A 273 20.62 2.99 -10.63
N ILE A 274 21.88 3.02 -10.17
CA ILE A 274 23.05 3.02 -11.05
C ILE A 274 23.23 1.67 -11.73
N HIS A 275 23.05 0.55 -11.02
CA HIS A 275 23.15 -0.79 -11.62
C HIS A 275 22.21 -0.93 -12.81
N SER A 276 20.96 -0.48 -12.66
CA SER A 276 20.00 -0.47 -13.76
C SER A 276 20.37 0.50 -14.88
N SER A 277 21.06 1.60 -14.59
CA SER A 277 21.49 2.57 -15.59
C SER A 277 22.71 2.09 -16.39
N LEU A 278 23.64 1.36 -15.76
CA LEU A 278 24.91 0.93 -16.34
C LEU A 278 24.79 -0.37 -17.14
N ASN A 279 23.98 -1.32 -16.68
CA ASN A 279 23.87 -2.62 -17.35
C ASN A 279 23.00 -2.59 -18.60
N GLY A 280 22.46 -1.42 -18.95
CA GLY A 280 21.71 -1.23 -20.17
C GLY A 280 20.46 -2.09 -20.20
N ASP A 281 19.73 -1.93 -21.29
CA ASP A 281 18.42 -2.51 -21.50
C ASP A 281 18.46 -4.06 -21.43
N ASP A 282 17.94 -4.64 -20.35
CA ASP A 282 17.60 -6.07 -20.25
C ASP A 282 16.42 -6.34 -21.21
N HIS A 283 16.66 -6.21 -22.52
CA HIS A 283 15.72 -6.43 -23.61
C HIS A 283 14.46 -5.54 -23.63
N GLY A 284 14.54 -4.27 -23.26
CA GLY A 284 13.41 -3.33 -23.24
C GLY A 284 12.70 -3.23 -21.88
N ARG A 285 13.18 -3.95 -20.86
CA ARG A 285 12.47 -4.12 -19.60
C ARG A 285 12.58 -2.91 -18.68
N ARG A 286 11.44 -2.39 -18.25
CA ARG A 286 11.39 -1.28 -17.29
C ARG A 286 11.28 -1.79 -15.86
N MET A 287 11.98 -1.16 -14.93
CA MET A 287 12.02 -1.49 -13.52
C MET A 287 11.64 -0.27 -12.69
N LEU A 288 10.78 -0.49 -11.70
CA LEU A 288 10.39 0.50 -10.72
C LEU A 288 11.04 0.19 -9.38
N LEU A 289 11.76 1.15 -8.80
CA LEU A 289 12.13 1.13 -7.40
C LEU A 289 11.10 1.93 -6.60
N VAL A 290 10.48 1.26 -5.64
CA VAL A 290 9.52 1.81 -4.69
C VAL A 290 10.19 1.79 -3.31
N VAL A 291 10.53 2.97 -2.80
CA VAL A 291 11.07 3.13 -1.45
C VAL A 291 9.94 3.60 -0.56
N VAL A 292 9.58 2.82 0.45
CA VAL A 292 8.52 3.19 1.40
C VAL A 292 9.01 3.02 2.82
N SER A 293 8.44 3.82 3.70
CA SER A 293 8.48 3.58 5.13
C SER A 293 7.14 3.11 5.60
N ASP A 294 7.10 2.07 6.42
CA ASP A 294 5.91 1.50 7.04
C ASP A 294 5.27 2.43 8.08
N HIS A 295 6.08 3.19 8.82
CA HIS A 295 5.66 4.28 9.70
C HIS A 295 6.72 5.40 9.81
N GLY A 296 6.41 6.48 10.51
CA GLY A 296 7.40 7.44 10.99
C GLY A 296 7.84 7.12 12.42
N MET A 297 8.39 8.10 13.14
CA MET A 297 8.81 7.93 14.53
C MET A 297 8.73 9.25 15.30
N THR A 298 8.54 9.16 16.61
CA THR A 298 8.57 10.33 17.53
C THR A 298 9.99 10.89 17.70
N GLU A 299 10.14 12.03 18.40
CA GLU A 299 11.46 12.61 18.77
C GLU A 299 12.42 11.58 19.39
N SER A 300 11.88 10.77 20.30
CA SER A 300 12.65 9.76 21.02
C SER A 300 12.75 8.44 20.25
N GLY A 301 12.32 8.39 18.99
CA GLY A 301 12.36 7.19 18.15
C GLY A 301 11.34 6.11 18.50
N ASN A 302 10.31 6.45 19.28
CA ASN A 302 9.19 5.53 19.55
C ASN A 302 8.15 5.57 18.43
N HIS A 303 7.36 4.50 18.33
CA HIS A 303 6.22 4.37 17.42
C HIS A 303 5.12 3.47 18.05
N GLY A 304 4.03 3.22 17.31
CA GLY A 304 2.86 2.43 17.73
C GLY A 304 1.61 3.26 18.10
N GLY A 305 1.75 4.58 18.18
CA GLY A 305 0.70 5.54 18.47
C GLY A 305 0.05 6.16 17.23
N SER A 306 -0.35 7.42 17.36
CA SER A 306 -1.10 8.17 16.35
C SER A 306 -0.63 9.62 16.21
N SER A 307 0.57 9.94 16.68
CA SER A 307 1.12 11.29 16.50
C SER A 307 1.37 11.56 15.02
N TYR A 308 1.49 12.85 14.66
CA TYR A 308 1.80 13.23 13.28
C TYR A 308 3.14 12.62 12.85
N GLU A 309 4.12 12.67 13.74
CA GLU A 309 5.49 12.19 13.51
C GLU A 309 5.54 10.69 13.25
N GLU A 310 4.69 9.92 13.92
CA GLU A 310 4.58 8.47 13.71
C GLU A 310 3.79 8.11 12.44
N THR A 311 2.83 8.94 12.05
CA THR A 311 1.92 8.65 10.93
C THR A 311 2.39 9.22 9.59
N ASP A 312 3.29 10.19 9.59
CA ASP A 312 3.83 10.83 8.38
C ASP A 312 5.09 10.10 7.88
N SER A 313 4.90 9.05 7.06
CA SER A 313 5.96 8.20 6.54
C SER A 313 6.31 8.51 5.08
N LEU A 314 7.52 8.15 4.66
CA LEU A 314 7.99 8.43 3.30
C LEU A 314 7.48 7.40 2.28
N ALA A 315 7.11 7.85 1.08
CA ALA A 315 7.05 6.99 -0.11
C ALA A 315 7.69 7.67 -1.32
N VAL A 316 8.57 6.97 -2.04
CA VAL A 316 9.30 7.46 -3.22
C VAL A 316 9.22 6.44 -4.35
N PHE A 317 8.92 6.92 -5.56
CA PHE A 317 8.86 6.10 -6.78
C PHE A 317 9.93 6.56 -7.76
N ILE A 318 10.75 5.61 -8.23
CA ILE A 318 11.91 5.87 -9.07
C ILE A 318 11.86 4.92 -10.28
N ASP A 319 11.68 5.50 -11.46
CA ASP A 319 11.77 4.77 -12.74
C ASP A 319 13.25 4.61 -13.09
N LEU A 320 13.77 3.38 -13.02
CA LEU A 320 15.21 3.15 -13.07
C LEU A 320 15.83 3.32 -14.46
N GLN A 321 15.01 3.26 -15.53
CA GLN A 321 15.47 3.44 -16.91
C GLN A 321 15.20 4.85 -17.43
N SER A 322 14.39 5.65 -16.72
CA SER A 322 14.14 7.03 -17.13
C SER A 322 15.37 7.91 -17.00
N GLN A 323 15.82 8.48 -18.12
CA GLN A 323 16.86 9.50 -18.16
C GLN A 323 16.31 10.94 -18.17
N SER A 324 15.01 11.10 -18.42
CA SER A 324 14.33 12.39 -18.56
C SER A 324 13.48 12.72 -17.32
N PRO A 325 13.18 14.01 -17.07
CA PRO A 325 12.10 14.41 -16.17
C PRO A 325 10.79 13.76 -16.63
N ILE A 326 10.24 12.82 -15.85
CA ILE A 326 8.95 12.17 -16.16
C ILE A 326 7.83 12.72 -15.27
N TYR A 327 8.18 13.20 -14.07
CA TYR A 327 7.19 13.64 -13.10
C TYR A 327 6.94 15.14 -13.22
N ALA A 328 5.67 15.52 -13.38
CA ALA A 328 5.29 16.92 -13.37
C ALA A 328 5.70 17.57 -12.04
N PRO A 329 6.28 18.79 -12.04
CA PRO A 329 6.56 19.53 -10.81
C PRO A 329 5.23 19.79 -10.10
N SER A 330 4.97 19.04 -9.05
CA SER A 330 3.78 19.23 -8.22
C SER A 330 4.19 19.59 -6.82
N MET A 331 3.54 20.62 -6.26
CA MET A 331 3.51 20.83 -4.83
C MET A 331 2.84 19.63 -4.16
N ARG A 332 3.56 19.01 -3.22
CA ARG A 332 3.08 18.22 -2.08
C ARG A 332 1.92 17.26 -2.37
N ARG A 333 2.22 15.96 -2.37
CA ARG A 333 1.22 14.90 -2.50
C ARG A 333 1.17 14.11 -1.20
N GLU A 334 0.06 14.23 -0.47
CA GLU A 334 -0.28 13.32 0.62
C GLU A 334 -1.10 12.17 0.07
N VAL A 335 -0.80 10.95 0.52
CA VAL A 335 -1.53 9.73 0.16
C VAL A 335 -1.75 8.87 1.39
N PHE A 336 -2.78 8.02 1.36
CA PHE A 336 -2.90 6.96 2.35
C PHE A 336 -1.95 5.82 1.98
N GLN A 337 -1.27 5.26 2.97
CA GLN A 337 -0.28 4.20 2.76
C GLN A 337 -0.96 2.85 2.52
N VAL A 338 -1.44 2.64 1.30
CA VAL A 338 -2.12 1.42 0.83
C VAL A 338 -1.71 1.14 -0.61
N PHE A 339 -1.27 -0.09 -0.92
CA PHE A 339 -1.02 -0.53 -2.29
C PHE A 339 -2.25 -1.17 -2.91
N ASN A 340 -2.36 -1.09 -4.23
CA ASN A 340 -3.41 -1.76 -5.01
C ASN A 340 -2.83 -2.31 -6.32
N ASP A 341 -3.33 -3.50 -6.70
CA ASP A 341 -2.79 -4.35 -7.76
C ASP A 341 -2.88 -3.75 -9.16
N LYS A 342 -3.86 -2.89 -9.43
CA LYS A 342 -4.09 -2.34 -10.79
C LYS A 342 -3.39 -1.02 -11.07
N VAL A 343 -2.78 -0.47 -10.04
CA VAL A 343 -2.03 0.78 -10.14
C VAL A 343 -0.58 0.53 -10.58
N VAL A 344 -0.13 -0.71 -10.45
CA VAL A 344 1.17 -1.22 -10.89
C VAL A 344 1.29 -1.34 -12.41
N PHE A 345 0.17 -1.38 -13.13
CA PHE A 345 0.14 -1.52 -14.59
C PHE A 345 -0.06 -0.18 -15.33
N GLY A 346 -0.41 0.92 -14.63
CA GLY A 346 -0.64 2.23 -15.23
C GLY A 346 0.62 3.11 -15.33
N LYS A 347 0.69 3.92 -16.38
CA LYS A 347 1.79 4.88 -16.64
C LYS A 347 1.98 5.81 -15.43
N THR A 348 3.12 5.62 -14.75
CA THR A 348 3.77 6.46 -13.72
C THR A 348 3.04 7.76 -13.40
N ASN A 349 2.30 7.75 -12.30
CA ASN A 349 2.05 8.93 -11.46
C ASN A 349 1.29 8.58 -10.16
N GLU A 350 0.75 7.37 -10.03
CA GLU A 350 -0.29 7.15 -9.02
C GLU A 350 -0.27 5.75 -8.37
N LEU A 351 0.85 5.02 -8.23
CA LEU A 351 0.97 3.61 -7.73
C LEU A 351 0.30 3.27 -6.37
N VAL A 352 -0.25 4.26 -5.69
CA VAL A 352 -1.00 4.19 -4.45
C VAL A 352 -2.44 4.50 -4.80
N THR A 353 -3.43 3.75 -4.31
CA THR A 353 -4.83 4.14 -4.47
C THR A 353 -5.00 5.56 -3.96
N LEU A 354 -4.99 6.50 -4.90
CA LEU A 354 -5.30 7.87 -4.68
C LEU A 354 -6.78 7.90 -4.38
N THR A 355 -7.10 7.79 -3.09
CA THR A 355 -8.29 8.46 -2.58
C THR A 355 -7.95 9.95 -2.63
N LEU A 356 -7.92 10.51 -3.85
CA LEU A 356 -7.65 11.92 -4.09
C LEU A 356 -8.69 12.71 -3.31
N LYS A 357 -8.25 13.29 -2.20
CA LYS A 357 -8.98 14.35 -1.52
C LYS A 357 -8.79 15.67 -2.27
N GLN A 358 -8.91 15.71 -3.60
CA GLN A 358 -8.72 16.93 -4.38
C GLN A 358 -9.61 17.00 -5.63
N ARG A 359 -10.41 18.08 -5.66
CA ARG A 359 -11.09 18.84 -6.74
C ARG A 359 -11.51 18.13 -8.05
N PRO A 360 -12.59 18.58 -8.71
CA PRO A 360 -13.09 17.95 -9.93
C PRO A 360 -12.06 18.07 -11.08
N MET A 361 -11.19 17.08 -11.22
CA MET A 361 -10.45 16.86 -12.46
C MET A 361 -11.42 16.27 -13.48
N THR A 362 -11.37 16.81 -14.69
CA THR A 362 -12.15 16.33 -15.80
C THR A 362 -11.53 15.03 -16.33
N TYR A 363 -12.35 13.98 -16.53
CA TYR A 363 -11.91 12.66 -17.03
C TYR A 363 -11.13 12.69 -18.36
N TRP A 364 -11.16 13.83 -19.07
CA TRP A 364 -10.48 14.07 -20.35
C TRP A 364 -8.95 14.10 -20.28
N SER A 365 -8.34 14.13 -19.09
CA SER A 365 -6.87 14.10 -18.93
C SER A 365 -6.28 12.70 -18.82
N PHE A 366 -7.11 11.65 -18.74
CA PHE A 366 -6.66 10.26 -18.63
C PHE A 366 -6.40 9.63 -20.01
N ASP A 367 -5.35 8.81 -20.09
CA ASP A 367 -5.12 7.91 -21.22
C ASP A 367 -6.01 6.65 -21.13
N GLU A 368 -6.06 5.82 -22.18
CA GLU A 368 -6.86 4.60 -22.24
C GLU A 368 -6.66 3.71 -21.02
N HIS A 369 -5.41 3.47 -20.68
CA HIS A 369 -5.04 2.50 -19.67
C HIS A 369 -5.43 2.99 -18.27
N LYS A 370 -5.35 4.30 -18.02
CA LYS A 370 -5.88 4.92 -16.79
C LYS A 370 -7.40 4.85 -16.72
N LEU A 371 -8.09 5.10 -17.84
CA LEU A 371 -9.55 4.96 -17.90
C LEU A 371 -9.97 3.50 -17.69
N ARG A 372 -9.24 2.54 -18.26
CA ARG A 372 -9.44 1.10 -18.07
C ARG A 372 -9.17 0.65 -16.63
N ALA A 373 -8.10 1.14 -16.01
CA ALA A 373 -7.81 0.88 -14.61
C ALA A 373 -8.93 1.43 -13.71
N LEU A 374 -9.39 2.65 -13.96
CA LEU A 374 -10.50 3.27 -13.22
C LEU A 374 -11.80 2.46 -13.37
N GLU A 375 -12.09 1.98 -14.58
CA GLU A 375 -13.23 1.11 -14.88
C GLU A 375 -13.17 -0.20 -14.06
N LEU A 376 -12.01 -0.87 -14.07
CA LEU A 376 -11.78 -2.11 -13.33
C LEU A 376 -11.81 -1.92 -11.80
N ASN A 377 -11.26 -0.82 -11.29
CA ASN A 377 -11.29 -0.49 -9.86
C ASN A 377 -12.71 -0.19 -9.38
N SER A 378 -13.47 0.55 -10.19
CA SER A 378 -14.89 0.85 -9.90
C SER A 378 -15.73 -0.43 -9.88
N TRP A 379 -15.43 -1.39 -10.77
CA TRP A 379 -16.08 -2.70 -10.77
C TRP A 379 -15.78 -3.52 -9.51
N GLN A 380 -14.51 -3.61 -9.10
CA GLN A 380 -14.14 -4.30 -7.86
C GLN A 380 -14.83 -3.70 -6.64
N LEU A 381 -14.86 -2.37 -6.53
CA LEU A 381 -15.53 -1.69 -5.42
C LEU A 381 -17.04 -1.93 -5.41
N LEU A 382 -17.66 -2.04 -6.58
CA LEU A 382 -19.07 -2.39 -6.70
C LEU A 382 -19.33 -3.86 -6.28
N ARG A 383 -18.48 -4.81 -6.68
CA ARG A 383 -18.54 -6.21 -6.22
C ARG A 383 -18.36 -6.31 -4.71
N LEU A 384 -17.44 -5.51 -4.15
CA LEU A 384 -17.25 -5.39 -2.71
C LEU A 384 -18.54 -5.00 -1.98
N LEU A 385 -19.30 -4.05 -2.54
CA LEU A 385 -20.60 -3.67 -2.01
C LEU A 385 -21.64 -4.79 -2.15
N GLN A 386 -21.67 -5.52 -3.27
CA GLN A 386 -22.62 -6.62 -3.46
C GLN A 386 -22.47 -7.71 -2.40
N VAL A 387 -21.24 -8.05 -2.02
CA VAL A 387 -20.97 -9.00 -0.93
C VAL A 387 -21.59 -8.52 0.40
N HIS A 388 -21.66 -7.20 0.62
CA HIS A 388 -22.24 -6.61 1.83
C HIS A 388 -23.74 -6.29 1.74
N LEU A 389 -24.27 -6.14 0.53
CA LEU A 389 -25.65 -5.76 0.27
C LEU A 389 -26.35 -6.90 -0.50
N PRO A 390 -26.88 -7.93 0.20
CA PRO A 390 -27.46 -9.11 -0.43
C PRO A 390 -28.70 -8.83 -1.31
N GLY A 391 -29.24 -7.61 -1.26
CA GLY A 391 -30.31 -7.15 -2.16
C GLY A 391 -29.84 -6.51 -3.47
N LEU A 392 -28.52 -6.36 -3.68
CA LEU A 392 -27.96 -5.74 -4.88
C LEU A 392 -27.72 -6.80 -5.97
N LEU A 393 -28.74 -7.06 -6.80
CA LEU A 393 -28.67 -8.08 -7.85
C LEU A 393 -27.77 -7.62 -9.01
N CYS A 394 -27.06 -8.56 -9.63
CA CYS A 394 -26.19 -8.26 -10.79
C CYS A 394 -26.96 -7.66 -11.98
N GLY A 395 -28.23 -8.05 -12.16
CA GLY A 395 -29.11 -7.52 -13.22
C GLY A 395 -29.44 -6.04 -13.03
N ASP A 396 -29.74 -5.62 -11.80
CA ASP A 396 -30.08 -4.22 -11.48
C ASP A 396 -28.91 -3.28 -11.79
N MET A 397 -27.68 -3.75 -11.57
CA MET A 397 -26.47 -2.99 -11.89
C MET A 397 -26.23 -2.89 -13.41
N MET A 398 -26.47 -3.95 -14.17
CA MET A 398 -26.36 -3.92 -15.64
C MET A 398 -27.40 -3.01 -16.29
N ASP A 399 -28.61 -2.96 -15.73
CA ASP A 399 -29.69 -2.08 -16.21
C ASP A 399 -29.41 -0.60 -15.91
N ALA A 400 -28.86 -0.28 -14.73
CA ALA A 400 -28.36 1.06 -14.40
C ALA A 400 -27.22 1.52 -15.33
N VAL A 401 -26.40 0.57 -15.79
CA VAL A 401 -25.29 0.80 -16.72
C VAL A 401 -25.76 1.04 -18.16
N ASN A 402 -26.92 0.50 -18.55
CA ASN A 402 -27.52 0.65 -19.89
C ASN A 402 -28.58 1.77 -19.98
N GLY A 403 -29.12 2.23 -18.85
CA GLY A 403 -30.17 3.24 -18.78
C GLY A 403 -29.67 4.70 -18.74
N LYS A 404 -30.53 5.64 -19.17
CA LYS A 404 -30.35 7.12 -19.18
C LYS A 404 -30.18 7.78 -17.79
N GLN A 405 -29.67 7.08 -16.77
CA GLN A 405 -29.36 7.65 -15.44
C GLN A 405 -27.91 8.15 -15.31
N ALA A 406 -27.11 8.09 -16.38
CA ALA A 406 -25.72 8.55 -16.42
C ALA A 406 -25.50 10.07 -16.24
N LEU A 407 -26.57 10.88 -16.15
CA LEU A 407 -26.50 12.35 -16.20
C LEU A 407 -26.92 13.10 -14.92
N LEU A 408 -27.20 12.42 -13.81
CA LEU A 408 -27.61 13.13 -12.58
C LEU A 408 -26.43 13.84 -11.89
N PRO A 409 -26.59 15.12 -11.47
CA PRO A 409 -25.60 15.86 -10.70
C PRO A 409 -25.27 15.14 -9.38
N TYR A 410 -24.01 15.26 -8.95
CA TYR A 410 -23.42 14.62 -7.77
C TYR A 410 -24.14 14.94 -6.44
N GLU A 411 -25.02 15.95 -6.42
CA GLU A 411 -25.59 16.53 -5.19
C GLU A 411 -26.86 15.85 -4.65
N ASN A 412 -27.41 14.80 -5.28
CA ASN A 412 -28.73 14.27 -4.89
C ASN A 412 -28.88 12.74 -4.82
N LEU A 413 -27.84 12.01 -4.41
CA LEU A 413 -27.87 10.54 -4.29
C LEU A 413 -27.62 10.08 -2.85
N GLY A 414 -28.67 9.66 -2.16
CA GLY A 414 -28.65 9.29 -0.73
C GLY A 414 -28.10 7.90 -0.40
N ASN A 415 -27.92 7.00 -1.37
CA ASN A 415 -27.45 5.63 -1.16
C ASN A 415 -26.05 5.41 -1.76
N MET A 416 -25.12 4.81 -1.00
CA MET A 416 -23.74 4.50 -1.40
C MET A 416 -23.68 3.59 -2.63
N ALA A 417 -24.62 2.64 -2.76
CA ALA A 417 -24.71 1.77 -3.93
C ALA A 417 -24.86 2.57 -5.23
N VAL A 418 -25.81 3.51 -5.25
CA VAL A 418 -26.09 4.32 -6.45
C VAL A 418 -24.94 5.27 -6.78
N LYS A 419 -24.17 5.72 -5.77
CA LYS A 419 -22.94 6.50 -6.01
C LYS A 419 -21.87 5.67 -6.73
N LEU A 420 -21.68 4.42 -6.31
CA LEU A 420 -20.66 3.53 -6.89
C LEU A 420 -21.08 2.98 -8.27
N GLU A 421 -22.36 2.68 -8.47
CA GLU A 421 -22.91 2.42 -9.80
C GLU A 421 -22.69 3.60 -10.76
N GLY A 422 -22.96 4.82 -10.29
CA GLY A 422 -22.73 6.04 -11.06
C GLY A 422 -21.25 6.26 -11.40
N LEU A 423 -20.34 5.95 -10.47
CA LEU A 423 -18.89 6.01 -10.70
C LEU A 423 -18.47 5.01 -11.78
N TYR A 424 -18.90 3.75 -11.65
CA TYR A 424 -18.60 2.69 -12.62
C TYR A 424 -19.15 3.02 -14.02
N SER A 425 -20.42 3.44 -14.11
CA SER A 425 -21.05 3.82 -15.38
C SER A 425 -20.29 4.96 -16.08
N LYS A 426 -19.88 5.99 -15.32
CA LYS A 426 -19.07 7.09 -15.85
C LYS A 426 -17.69 6.64 -16.34
N ALA A 427 -16.99 5.81 -15.56
CA ALA A 427 -15.68 5.30 -15.94
C ALA A 427 -15.75 4.47 -17.24
N ARG A 428 -16.75 3.59 -17.35
CA ARG A 428 -17.02 2.77 -18.54
C ARG A 428 -17.34 3.62 -19.76
N ILE A 429 -18.25 4.61 -19.63
CA ILE A 429 -18.63 5.50 -20.73
C ILE A 429 -17.41 6.31 -21.20
N ALA A 430 -16.62 6.84 -20.27
CA ALA A 430 -15.41 7.60 -20.60
C ALA A 430 -14.39 6.75 -21.37
N HIS A 431 -14.14 5.52 -20.91
CA HIS A 431 -13.26 4.58 -21.60
C HIS A 431 -13.78 4.19 -23.00
N ALA A 432 -15.08 3.88 -23.13
CA ALA A 432 -15.69 3.53 -24.41
C ALA A 432 -15.67 4.70 -25.42
N HIS A 433 -15.93 5.92 -24.97
CA HIS A 433 -15.86 7.11 -25.81
C HIS A 433 -14.45 7.38 -26.32
N TRP A 434 -13.42 7.18 -25.47
CA TRP A 434 -12.02 7.27 -25.88
C TRP A 434 -11.69 6.28 -27.00
N LYS A 435 -12.12 5.02 -26.88
CA LYS A 435 -11.93 3.98 -27.92
C LYS A 435 -12.58 4.34 -29.26
N LEU A 436 -13.79 4.92 -29.23
CA LEU A 436 -14.49 5.35 -30.44
C LEU A 436 -13.80 6.53 -31.14
N HIS A 437 -13.30 7.51 -30.40
CA HIS A 437 -12.60 8.66 -30.98
C HIS A 437 -11.30 8.30 -31.72
N LEU A 438 -10.64 7.20 -31.35
CA LEU A 438 -9.46 6.70 -32.07
C LEU A 438 -9.79 5.98 -33.36
N HIS A 439 -10.93 5.32 -33.46
CA HIS A 439 -11.36 4.74 -34.73
C HIS A 439 -11.67 5.82 -35.77
N ASP A 440 -12.33 6.92 -35.40
CA ASP A 440 -12.60 8.04 -36.30
C ASP A 440 -11.34 8.81 -36.72
N SER A 441 -10.32 8.88 -35.86
CA SER A 441 -9.04 9.54 -36.18
C SER A 441 -8.01 8.65 -36.88
N SER A 442 -8.28 7.33 -36.98
CA SER A 442 -7.49 6.39 -37.80
C SER A 442 -8.00 6.25 -39.25
N LEU A 443 -9.16 6.85 -39.56
CA LEU A 443 -9.81 6.85 -40.88
C LEU A 443 -9.70 8.21 -41.61
N ALA A 444 -8.99 9.19 -41.02
CA ALA A 444 -8.66 10.48 -41.60
C ALA A 444 -7.13 10.62 -41.72
#